data_AF-A0A5C6MMV4-F1
#
_entry.id   AF-A0A5C6MMV4-F1
#
_cell.length_a   1.000
_cell.length_b   1.000
_cell.length_c   1.000
_cell.angle_alpha   90.00
_cell.angle_beta   90.00
_cell.angle_gamma   90.00
#
_symmetry.space_group_name_H-M   'P 1'
#
loop_
_entity.id
_entity.type
_entity.pdbx_description
1 polymer ?
#
loop_
_entity_poly.entity_id
_entity_poly.type
_entity_poly.pdbx_seq_one_letter_code
_entity_poly.pdbx_strand_id
1 'polypeptide(L)'
;MDPADQDAVRRTLEAQGRLLGQHDQLLTDIWTSLQTLNASVTALLASGRAELVPPPTPAEAPRVASQLFTAAPREPHVPVPERYSGEAGACASFLLQCSLVFDLQPLTYPSDRAKIAFMVNLLSGRAAQWATAVLGPTRPPRPLVFRFLRPN
;
A
#
# COMPACT_ATOMS: atom_id res chain seq x y z
N MET A 1 4.37 20.46 -58.12
CA MET A 1 4.42 20.56 -56.64
C MET A 1 4.98 21.93 -56.35
N ASP A 2 4.27 22.75 -55.58
CA ASP A 2 4.67 24.12 -55.27
C ASP A 2 5.91 24.10 -54.36
N PRO A 3 6.99 24.84 -54.67
CA PRO A 3 8.17 24.92 -53.81
C PRO A 3 7.84 25.32 -52.36
N ALA A 4 6.79 26.12 -52.14
CA ALA A 4 6.40 26.55 -50.79
C ALA A 4 5.86 25.39 -49.91
N ASP A 5 5.23 24.38 -50.53
CA ASP A 5 4.66 23.22 -49.84
C ASP A 5 5.76 22.23 -49.40
N GLN A 6 6.83 22.11 -50.20
CA GLN A 6 8.00 21.29 -49.85
C GLN A 6 8.76 21.83 -48.64
N ASP A 7 8.87 23.15 -48.51
CA ASP A 7 9.51 23.79 -47.36
C ASP A 7 8.67 23.64 -46.09
N ALA A 8 7.34 23.68 -46.19
CA ALA A 8 6.45 23.45 -45.07
C ALA A 8 6.63 22.03 -44.51
N VAL A 9 6.59 21.00 -45.37
CA VAL A 9 6.78 19.59 -44.96
C VAL A 9 8.15 19.35 -44.31
N ARG A 10 9.22 19.94 -44.87
CA ARG A 10 10.57 19.86 -44.30
C ARG A 10 10.64 20.41 -42.88
N ARG A 11 10.05 21.59 -42.64
CA ARG A 11 10.01 22.20 -41.30
C ARG A 11 9.26 21.33 -40.30
N THR A 12 8.16 20.70 -40.72
CA THR A 12 7.39 19.80 -39.84
C THR A 12 8.18 18.56 -39.47
N LEU A 13 8.91 17.98 -40.43
CA LEU A 13 9.75 16.80 -40.21
C LEU A 13 10.92 17.11 -39.27
N GLU A 14 11.56 18.26 -39.42
CA GLU A 14 12.60 18.74 -38.49
C GLU A 14 12.04 19.01 -37.09
N ALA A 15 10.84 19.57 -36.99
CA ALA A 15 10.18 19.79 -35.70
C ALA A 15 9.84 18.46 -35.00
N GLN A 16 9.32 17.47 -35.73
CA GLN A 16 9.06 16.13 -35.19
C GLN A 16 10.35 15.41 -34.79
N GLY A 17 11.42 15.52 -35.60
CA GLY A 17 12.72 14.95 -35.27
C GLY A 17 13.29 15.51 -33.97
N ARG A 18 13.14 16.81 -33.73
CA ARG A 18 13.52 17.44 -32.46
C ARG A 18 12.72 16.94 -31.27
N LEU A 19 11.40 16.78 -31.41
CA LEU A 19 10.55 16.28 -30.33
C LEU A 19 10.89 14.82 -29.97
N LEU A 20 11.15 13.99 -30.98
CA LEU A 20 11.52 12.59 -30.78
C LEU A 20 12.88 12.49 -30.07
N GLY A 21 13.86 13.33 -30.45
CA GLY A 21 15.14 13.43 -29.76
C GLY A 21 15.01 13.91 -28.31
N GLN A 22 14.07 14.82 -28.01
CA GLN A 22 13.79 15.23 -26.64
C GLN A 22 13.23 14.08 -25.80
N HIS A 23 12.31 13.29 -26.36
CA HIS A 23 11.79 12.09 -25.68
C HIS A 23 12.88 11.05 -25.43
N ASP A 24 13.74 10.78 -26.41
CA ASP A 24 14.85 9.84 -26.27
C ASP A 24 15.85 10.28 -25.19
N GLN A 25 16.15 11.57 -25.15
CA GLN A 25 17.00 12.16 -24.11
C GLN A 25 16.38 12.02 -22.73
N LEU A 26 15.07 12.24 -22.61
CA LEU A 26 14.35 12.11 -21.34
C LEU A 26 14.31 10.66 -20.85
N LEU A 27 14.07 9.70 -21.74
CA LEU A 27 14.10 8.27 -21.38
C LEU A 27 15.49 7.85 -20.90
N THR A 28 16.54 8.35 -21.56
CA THR A 28 17.92 8.11 -21.17
C THR A 28 18.21 8.70 -19.79
N ASP A 29 17.72 9.90 -19.51
CA ASP A 29 17.89 10.57 -18.21
C ASP A 29 17.16 9.86 -17.06
N ILE A 30 15.93 9.39 -17.30
CA ILE A 30 15.20 8.57 -16.33
C ILE A 30 15.96 7.26 -16.07
N TRP A 31 16.49 6.63 -17.12
CA TRP A 31 17.24 5.39 -17.00
C TRP A 31 18.51 5.56 -16.16
N THR A 32 19.32 6.59 -16.44
CA THR A 32 20.54 6.87 -15.67
C THR A 32 20.23 7.21 -14.22
N SER A 33 19.13 7.92 -13.97
CA SER A 33 18.64 8.21 -12.61
C SER A 33 18.29 6.93 -11.84
N LEU A 34 17.54 6.01 -12.45
CA LEU A 34 17.21 4.71 -11.83
C LEU A 34 18.46 3.86 -11.54
N GLN A 35 19.41 3.82 -12.46
CA GLN A 35 20.68 3.10 -12.25
C GLN A 35 21.48 3.69 -11.10
N THR A 36 21.55 5.03 -11.01
CA THR A 36 22.25 5.74 -9.93
C THR A 36 21.62 5.47 -8.57
N LEU A 37 20.28 5.47 -8.51
CA LEU A 37 19.56 5.16 -7.29
C LEU A 37 19.83 3.72 -6.82
N ASN A 38 19.80 2.76 -7.74
CA ASN A 38 20.07 1.36 -7.45
C ASN A 38 21.52 1.12 -6.97
N ALA A 39 22.49 1.78 -7.61
CA ALA A 39 23.89 1.74 -7.19
C ALA A 39 24.07 2.34 -5.77
N SER A 40 23.36 3.43 -5.47
CA SER A 40 23.41 4.08 -4.15
C SER A 40 22.82 3.19 -3.03
N VAL A 41 21.69 2.53 -3.30
CA VAL A 41 21.09 1.55 -2.37
C VAL A 41 22.05 0.38 -2.14
N THR A 42 22.66 -0.14 -3.21
CA THR A 42 23.64 -1.23 -3.13
C THR A 42 24.87 -0.84 -2.32
N ALA A 43 25.36 0.40 -2.49
CA ALA A 43 26.49 0.92 -1.73
C ALA A 43 26.18 1.03 -0.23
N LEU A 44 24.99 1.53 0.15
CA LEU A 44 24.56 1.58 1.56
C LEU A 44 24.49 0.17 2.18
N LEU A 45 23.94 -0.80 1.45
CA LEU A 45 23.86 -2.20 1.90
C LEU A 45 25.24 -2.85 2.03
N ALA A 46 26.17 -2.54 1.12
CA ALA A 46 27.55 -3.05 1.15
C ALA A 46 28.38 -2.42 2.27
N SER A 47 28.26 -1.11 2.49
CA SER A 47 28.92 -0.42 3.61
C SER A 47 28.44 -0.94 4.96
N GLY A 48 27.14 -1.25 5.12
CA GLY A 48 26.63 -1.91 6.32
C GLY A 48 27.13 -3.34 6.53
N ARG A 49 27.74 -3.97 5.52
CA ARG A 49 28.27 -5.34 5.55
C ARG A 49 29.80 -5.42 5.73
N ALA A 50 30.53 -4.34 5.45
CA ALA A 50 32.00 -4.32 5.50
C ALA A 50 32.58 -4.25 6.92
N GLU A 51 31.77 -3.95 7.95
CA GLU A 51 32.22 -3.87 9.35
C GLU A 51 32.21 -5.22 10.10
N LEU A 52 32.37 -6.35 9.39
CA LEU A 52 32.25 -7.70 9.99
C LEU A 52 33.36 -8.68 9.61
N VAL A 53 34.52 -8.22 9.13
CA VAL A 53 35.66 -9.10 8.84
C VAL A 53 36.84 -8.83 9.78
N PRO A 54 37.02 -9.62 10.86
CA PRO A 54 38.32 -9.76 11.49
C PRO A 54 39.20 -10.78 10.72
N PRO A 55 40.54 -10.66 10.79
CA PRO A 55 41.51 -11.51 10.09
C PRO A 55 41.56 -12.95 10.63
N PRO A 56 42.15 -13.91 9.89
CA PRO A 56 42.09 -15.33 10.23
C PRO A 56 43.05 -15.67 11.39
N THR A 57 42.54 -16.35 12.42
CA THR A 57 43.39 -17.14 13.33
C THR A 57 42.61 -18.36 13.82
N PRO A 58 43.21 -19.57 13.84
CA PRO A 58 42.48 -20.83 14.06
C PRO A 58 42.48 -21.22 15.54
N ALA A 59 41.31 -21.26 16.17
CA ALA A 59 41.06 -22.03 17.40
C ALA A 59 39.55 -22.23 17.67
N GLU A 60 39.11 -23.45 17.38
CA GLU A 60 38.16 -24.32 18.10
C GLU A 60 37.14 -23.73 19.11
N ALA A 61 35.86 -24.00 18.81
CA ALA A 61 34.60 -24.13 19.59
C ALA A 61 34.59 -23.86 21.13
N PRO A 62 33.48 -23.35 21.74
CA PRO A 62 32.08 -23.67 21.39
C PRO A 62 31.25 -22.43 21.02
N ARG A 63 30.48 -22.58 19.94
CA ARG A 63 29.54 -21.57 19.48
C ARG A 63 28.39 -21.47 20.48
N VAL A 64 28.47 -20.49 21.39
CA VAL A 64 27.27 -19.84 21.89
C VAL A 64 26.68 -19.18 20.65
N ALA A 65 25.66 -19.82 20.07
CA ALA A 65 24.87 -19.23 19.02
C ALA A 65 24.21 -17.98 19.60
N SER A 66 24.90 -16.85 19.54
CA SER A 66 24.25 -15.55 19.56
C SER A 66 23.35 -15.56 18.35
N GLN A 67 22.10 -15.99 18.59
CA GLN A 67 21.00 -15.78 17.67
C GLN A 67 20.95 -14.29 17.44
N LEU A 68 21.62 -13.85 16.38
CA LEU A 68 21.30 -12.62 15.68
C LEU A 68 19.85 -12.81 15.25
N PHE A 69 18.93 -12.43 16.14
CA PHE A 69 17.60 -12.02 15.72
C PHE A 69 17.88 -10.85 14.80
N THR A 70 17.99 -11.13 13.50
CA THR A 70 17.66 -10.14 12.49
C THR A 70 16.32 -9.59 12.93
N ALA A 71 16.30 -8.37 13.46
CA ALA A 71 15.06 -7.76 13.89
C ALA A 71 14.21 -7.67 12.63
N ALA A 72 13.27 -8.62 12.49
CA ALA A 72 12.34 -8.63 11.38
C ALA A 72 11.71 -7.24 11.30
N PRO A 73 11.37 -6.73 10.10
CA PRO A 73 10.68 -5.45 9.98
C PRO A 73 9.50 -5.41 10.96
N ARG A 74 9.59 -4.58 12.00
CA ARG A 74 8.56 -4.47 13.04
C ARG A 74 7.62 -3.36 12.64
N GLU A 75 6.33 -3.64 12.66
CA GLU A 75 5.33 -2.63 12.40
C GLU A 75 5.19 -1.69 13.60
N PRO A 76 5.03 -0.38 13.37
CA PRO A 76 4.75 0.56 14.45
C PRO A 76 3.42 0.21 15.15
N HIS A 77 3.39 0.40 16.46
CA HIS A 77 2.16 0.22 17.24
C HIS A 77 1.23 1.42 17.02
N VAL A 78 0.07 1.19 16.41
CA VAL A 78 -0.94 2.23 16.18
C VAL A 78 -2.02 2.14 17.27
N PRO A 79 -2.44 3.25 17.88
CA PRO A 79 -3.60 3.26 18.78
C PRO A 79 -4.84 2.68 18.10
N VAL A 80 -5.63 1.90 18.84
CA VAL A 80 -6.86 1.31 18.32
C VAL A 80 -7.87 2.44 18.01
N PRO A 81 -8.44 2.48 16.79
CA PRO A 81 -9.46 3.46 16.42
C PRO A 81 -10.70 3.43 17.32
N GLU A 82 -11.49 4.49 17.29
CA GLU A 82 -12.76 4.53 18.02
C GLU A 82 -13.79 3.58 17.40
N ARG A 83 -14.67 3.04 18.25
CA ARG A 83 -15.76 2.19 17.78
C ARG A 83 -16.83 3.02 17.06
N TYR A 84 -17.32 2.49 15.95
CA TYR A 84 -18.33 3.15 15.12
C TYR A 84 -19.73 2.60 15.40
N SER A 85 -20.66 3.46 15.80
CA SER A 85 -22.03 3.07 16.17
C SER A 85 -23.04 3.07 15.01
N GLY A 86 -22.65 3.59 13.84
CA GLY A 86 -23.56 3.86 12.71
C GLY A 86 -24.11 5.29 12.69
N GLU A 87 -23.35 6.26 13.17
CA GLU A 87 -23.70 7.69 13.14
C GLU A 87 -23.14 8.34 11.85
N ALA A 88 -23.97 9.06 11.11
CA ALA A 88 -23.61 9.48 9.74
C ALA A 88 -22.42 10.46 9.71
N GLY A 89 -22.29 11.34 10.71
CA GLY A 89 -21.20 12.32 10.80
C GLY A 89 -19.83 11.71 11.08
N ALA A 90 -19.78 10.59 11.80
CA ALA A 90 -18.53 9.92 12.19
C ALA A 90 -18.01 8.90 11.16
N CYS A 91 -18.75 8.61 10.09
CA CYS A 91 -18.37 7.58 9.12
C CYS A 91 -17.03 7.88 8.44
N ALA A 92 -16.84 9.13 7.99
CA ALA A 92 -15.63 9.54 7.29
C ALA A 92 -14.39 9.46 8.20
N SER A 93 -14.50 9.91 9.46
CA SER A 93 -13.38 9.85 10.41
C SER A 93 -13.04 8.41 10.79
N PHE A 94 -14.04 7.55 10.99
CA PHE A 94 -13.85 6.13 11.24
C PHE A 94 -13.08 5.44 10.11
N LEU A 95 -13.47 5.67 8.86
CA LEU A 95 -12.79 5.08 7.70
C LEU A 95 -11.36 5.59 7.56
N LEU A 96 -11.12 6.88 7.81
CA LEU A 96 -9.78 7.47 7.80
C LEU A 96 -8.88 6.81 8.86
N GLN A 97 -9.38 6.63 10.09
CA GLN A 97 -8.63 5.95 11.16
C GLN A 97 -8.29 4.51 10.78
N CYS A 98 -9.23 3.78 10.15
CA CYS A 98 -8.98 2.42 9.67
C CYS A 98 -7.91 2.39 8.57
N SER A 99 -7.95 3.32 7.61
CA SER A 99 -6.93 3.43 6.55
C SER A 99 -5.54 3.61 7.14
N LEU A 100 -5.39 4.53 8.10
CA LEU A 100 -4.10 4.81 8.72
C LEU A 100 -3.51 3.58 9.43
N VAL A 101 -4.35 2.78 10.11
CA VAL A 101 -3.90 1.52 10.71
C VAL A 101 -3.37 0.56 9.64
N PHE A 102 -4.06 0.43 8.51
CA PHE A 102 -3.64 -0.48 7.44
C PHE A 102 -2.38 -0.03 6.71
N ASP A 103 -2.19 1.28 6.55
CA ASP A 103 -0.99 1.85 5.93
C ASP A 103 0.24 1.67 6.81
N LEU A 104 0.05 1.78 8.14
CA LEU A 104 1.12 1.62 9.12
C LEU A 104 1.38 0.15 9.51
N GLN A 105 0.43 -0.76 9.27
CA GLN A 105 0.52 -2.17 9.65
C GLN A 105 0.17 -3.15 8.49
N PRO A 106 0.85 -3.06 7.32
CA PRO A 106 0.55 -3.87 6.13
C PRO A 106 0.78 -5.39 6.28
N LEU A 107 1.74 -5.81 7.10
CA LEU A 107 2.03 -7.20 7.46
C LEU A 107 0.99 -7.79 8.43
N THR A 108 0.43 -6.98 9.34
CA THR A 108 -0.68 -7.42 10.22
C THR A 108 -1.99 -7.54 9.46
N TYR A 109 -2.24 -6.65 8.48
CA TYR A 109 -3.47 -6.65 7.66
C TYR A 109 -3.19 -6.86 6.16
N PRO A 110 -2.61 -8.01 5.76
CA PRO A 110 -2.14 -8.23 4.40
C PRO A 110 -3.25 -8.54 3.38
N SER A 111 -4.49 -8.74 3.85
CA SER A 111 -5.63 -9.12 3.00
C SER A 111 -6.86 -8.30 3.33
N ASP A 112 -7.73 -8.13 2.33
CA ASP A 112 -9.02 -7.48 2.51
C ASP A 112 -9.87 -8.16 3.57
N ARG A 113 -9.78 -9.50 3.69
CA ARG A 113 -10.46 -10.26 4.74
C ARG A 113 -10.01 -9.82 6.15
N ALA A 114 -8.71 -9.60 6.35
CA ALA A 114 -8.18 -9.13 7.64
C ALA A 114 -8.62 -7.68 7.93
N LYS A 115 -8.57 -6.81 6.92
CA LYS A 115 -9.04 -5.42 7.02
C LYS A 115 -10.54 -5.34 7.35
N ILE A 116 -11.36 -6.14 6.67
CA ILE A 116 -12.81 -6.22 6.92
C ILE A 116 -13.07 -6.74 8.34
N ALA A 117 -12.40 -7.80 8.77
CA ALA A 117 -12.56 -8.33 10.12
C ALA A 117 -12.21 -7.28 11.20
N PHE A 118 -11.14 -6.51 10.97
CA PHE A 118 -10.76 -5.39 11.84
C PHE A 118 -11.86 -4.33 11.91
N MET A 119 -12.35 -3.85 10.76
CA MET A 119 -13.43 -2.86 10.71
C MET A 119 -14.70 -3.35 11.39
N VAL A 120 -15.08 -4.63 11.18
CA VAL A 120 -16.26 -5.25 11.80
C VAL A 120 -16.12 -5.30 13.32
N ASN A 121 -14.95 -5.61 13.85
CA ASN A 121 -14.68 -5.63 15.30
C ASN A 121 -14.79 -4.25 15.97
N LEU A 122 -14.65 -3.18 15.19
CA LEU A 122 -14.82 -1.81 15.66
C LEU A 122 -16.26 -1.33 15.55
N LEU A 123 -17.17 -2.11 14.97
CA LEU A 123 -18.59 -1.74 14.92
C LEU A 123 -19.24 -1.90 16.30
N SER A 124 -20.17 -1.01 16.59
CA SER A 124 -20.98 -1.01 17.81
C SER A 124 -22.41 -0.59 17.48
N GLY A 125 -23.33 -0.68 18.45
CA GLY A 125 -24.70 -0.20 18.31
C GLY A 125 -25.41 -0.72 17.06
N ARG A 126 -25.93 0.19 16.25
CA ARG A 126 -26.69 -0.15 15.03
C ARG A 126 -25.80 -0.73 13.93
N ALA A 127 -24.56 -0.26 13.82
CA ALA A 127 -23.62 -0.79 12.83
C ALA A 127 -23.25 -2.25 13.10
N ALA A 128 -23.07 -2.63 14.37
CA ALA A 128 -22.83 -4.03 14.74
C ALA A 128 -24.05 -4.93 14.44
N GLN A 129 -25.27 -4.43 14.68
CA GLN A 129 -26.50 -5.16 14.33
C GLN A 129 -26.62 -5.38 12.82
N TRP A 130 -26.32 -4.35 12.02
CA TRP A 130 -26.25 -4.47 10.57
C TRP A 130 -25.22 -5.51 10.13
N ALA A 131 -23.99 -5.45 10.65
CA ALA A 131 -22.94 -6.40 10.30
C ALA A 131 -23.33 -7.83 10.66
N THR A 132 -23.97 -8.05 11.80
CA THR A 132 -24.47 -9.38 12.20
C THR A 132 -25.57 -9.88 11.27
N ALA A 133 -26.46 -9.00 10.79
CA ALA A 133 -27.52 -9.38 9.86
C ALA A 133 -26.98 -9.72 8.46
N VAL A 134 -25.94 -9.02 8.01
CA VAL A 134 -25.35 -9.20 6.66
C VAL A 134 -24.32 -10.33 6.63
N LEU A 135 -23.50 -10.44 7.68
CA LEU A 135 -22.34 -11.35 7.75
C LEU A 135 -22.57 -12.56 8.65
N GLY A 136 -23.61 -12.55 9.49
CA GLY A 136 -23.96 -13.67 10.35
C GLY A 136 -24.40 -14.88 9.53
N PRO A 137 -24.36 -16.09 10.13
CA PRO A 137 -24.87 -17.30 9.49
C PRO A 137 -26.31 -17.03 9.05
N THR A 138 -26.55 -17.16 7.74
CA THR A 138 -27.78 -16.79 7.05
C THR A 138 -29.00 -17.33 7.80
N ARG A 139 -29.68 -16.46 8.55
CA ARG A 139 -31.06 -16.75 8.94
C ARG A 139 -31.89 -16.44 7.70
N PRO A 140 -32.74 -17.37 7.21
CA PRO A 140 -33.56 -17.11 6.04
C PRO A 140 -34.35 -15.81 6.26
N PRO A 141 -34.51 -14.97 5.23
CA PRO A 141 -35.23 -13.71 5.35
C PRO A 141 -36.60 -14.02 5.95
N ARG A 142 -36.88 -13.46 7.14
CA ARG A 142 -38.25 -13.47 7.64
C ARG A 142 -39.07 -12.74 6.57
N PRO A 143 -40.12 -13.36 6.01
CA PRO A 143 -40.99 -12.64 5.11
C PRO A 143 -41.45 -11.39 5.85
N LEU A 144 -41.31 -10.24 5.21
CA LEU A 144 -41.91 -9.00 5.64
C LEU A 144 -43.41 -9.24 5.65
N VAL A 145 -43.95 -9.79 6.74
CA VAL A 145 -45.34 -9.62 7.08
C VAL A 145 -45.50 -8.14 7.36
N PHE A 146 -45.77 -7.38 6.30
CA PHE A 146 -46.42 -6.09 6.39
C PHE A 146 -47.65 -6.31 7.25
N ARG A 147 -47.51 -6.06 8.55
CA ARG A 147 -48.59 -6.15 9.51
C ARG A 147 -49.51 -4.99 9.15
N PHE A 148 -50.53 -5.32 8.37
CA PHE A 148 -51.68 -4.49 8.05
C PHE A 148 -52.07 -3.66 9.27
N LEU A 149 -51.81 -2.36 9.23
CA LEU A 149 -52.51 -1.39 10.06
C LEU A 149 -53.88 -1.13 9.41
N ARG A 150 -54.86 -1.95 9.79
CA ARG A 150 -56.22 -1.43 10.08
C ARG A 150 -56.26 -1.18 11.59
N PRO A 151 -56.76 -0.03 12.04
CA PRO A 151 -58.17 0.06 12.44
C PRO A 151 -58.82 1.39 11.97
N ASN A 152 -60.06 1.30 11.49
CA ASN A 152 -61.30 1.84 12.08
C ASN A 152 -61.35 3.37 12.10
#